data_AF-A0A819Z0H1-F1
#
_entry.id   AF-A0A819Z0H1-F1
#
_cell.length_a   1.000
_cell.length_b   1.000
_cell.length_c   1.000
_cell.angle_alpha   90.00
_cell.angle_beta   90.00
_cell.angle_gamma   90.00
#
_symmetry.space_group_name_H-M   'P 1'
#
loop_
_entity.id
_entity.type
_entity.pdbx_description
1 polymer ?
#
loop_
_entity_poly.entity_id
_entity_poly.type
_entity_poly.pdbx_seq_one_letter_code
_entity_poly.pdbx_strand_id
1 'polypeptide(L)'
;MNPVTTAYHFFKKVRQHYNLKEENLLTDAENEKVSQLINFFEEIISSCNLIIEIEHTLDLSEDENTSEDDDENTSESEDGLEDFRRSNKCKYSLEQMQKIVDKSKKKMSFNSLKHHYTKLKNPTEVSRIRRYIAKGATDFEKYELIKDFVWKKFQLGTSKYLPIKDEDLKRWSLQKSKEIKLENFTAVHEWIRQFKISKNISSHKITQVVSSKYETDNNKIKEEGRDFEPNGTFGATVKKTLFQPENLLVQCTNSGK
;
A
#
# COMPACT_ATOMS: atom_id res chain seq x y z
N MET A 1 4.94 -27.27 7.77
CA MET A 1 4.00 -28.35 7.44
C MET A 1 3.77 -28.33 5.94
N ASN A 2 3.80 -29.50 5.28
CA ASN A 2 3.64 -29.60 3.84
C ASN A 2 2.20 -29.20 3.45
N PRO A 3 1.98 -28.30 2.47
CA PRO A 3 0.64 -27.83 2.07
C PRO A 3 -0.31 -28.97 1.68
N VAL A 4 0.23 -30.08 1.15
CA VAL A 4 -0.55 -31.28 0.80
C VAL A 4 -1.17 -31.94 2.05
N THR A 5 -0.41 -31.98 3.15
CA THR A 5 -0.88 -32.56 4.42
C THR A 5 -1.97 -31.69 5.05
N THR A 6 -1.86 -30.37 4.91
CA THR A 6 -2.86 -29.41 5.42
C THR A 6 -4.17 -29.48 4.62
N ALA A 7 -4.08 -29.59 3.29
CA ALA A 7 -5.26 -29.79 2.43
C ALA A 7 -5.96 -31.12 2.75
N TYR A 8 -5.20 -32.21 2.92
CA TYR A 8 -5.74 -33.52 3.31
C TYR A 8 -6.51 -33.46 4.64
N HIS A 9 -5.97 -32.77 5.65
CA HIS A 9 -6.66 -32.61 6.93
C HIS A 9 -7.90 -31.72 6.84
N PHE A 10 -7.87 -30.68 6.01
CA PHE A 10 -9.04 -29.83 5.74
C PHE A 10 -10.16 -30.64 5.09
N PHE A 11 -9.88 -31.39 4.01
CA PHE A 11 -10.87 -32.25 3.36
C PHE A 11 -11.40 -33.35 4.27
N LYS A 12 -10.54 -33.95 5.11
CA LYS A 12 -10.97 -34.93 6.12
C LYS A 12 -11.92 -34.32 7.16
N LYS A 13 -11.67 -33.07 7.57
CA LYS A 13 -12.49 -32.35 8.55
C LYS A 13 -13.82 -31.88 7.95
N VAL A 14 -13.81 -31.41 6.70
CA VAL A 14 -15.03 -31.11 5.92
C VAL A 14 -15.89 -32.38 5.78
N ARG A 15 -15.28 -33.52 5.43
CA ARG A 15 -15.97 -34.81 5.34
C ARG A 15 -16.63 -35.26 6.65
N GLN A 16 -16.03 -34.94 7.79
CA GLN A 16 -16.60 -35.22 9.11
C GLN A 16 -17.72 -34.22 9.49
N HIS A 17 -17.56 -32.94 9.15
CA HIS A 17 -18.51 -31.89 9.51
C HIS A 17 -19.84 -31.98 8.74
N TYR A 18 -19.80 -32.50 7.52
CA TYR A 18 -21.00 -32.64 6.68
C TYR A 18 -21.86 -33.88 6.99
N ASN A 19 -21.49 -34.71 7.99
CA ASN A 19 -22.24 -35.88 8.45
C ASN A 19 -22.97 -36.60 7.30
N LEU A 20 -22.23 -36.84 6.20
CA LEU A 20 -22.68 -37.65 5.08
C LEU A 20 -22.78 -39.07 5.64
N LYS A 21 -23.93 -39.36 6.24
CA LYS A 21 -24.37 -40.70 6.54
C LYS A 21 -24.08 -41.54 5.30
N GLU A 22 -23.39 -42.64 5.54
CA GLU A 22 -23.13 -43.72 4.60
C GLU A 22 -24.46 -44.13 3.95
N GLU A 23 -24.82 -43.53 2.82
CA GLU A 23 -25.89 -43.98 1.91
C GLU A 23 -25.92 -43.05 0.69
N ASN A 24 -24.84 -43.07 -0.09
CA ASN A 24 -24.83 -42.81 -1.53
C ASN A 24 -23.44 -43.19 -2.04
N LEU A 25 -23.31 -44.44 -2.47
CA LEU A 25 -22.19 -44.89 -3.28
C LEU A 25 -22.20 -44.05 -4.55
N LEU A 26 -21.34 -43.02 -4.62
CA LEU A 26 -21.05 -42.32 -5.86
C LEU A 26 -20.70 -43.39 -6.89
N THR A 27 -21.41 -43.38 -8.02
CA THR A 27 -21.15 -44.33 -9.10
C THR A 27 -19.73 -44.17 -9.62
N ASP A 28 -19.13 -45.24 -10.13
CA ASP A 28 -17.74 -45.22 -10.63
C ASP A 28 -17.51 -44.10 -11.65
N ALA A 29 -18.54 -43.75 -12.44
CA ALA A 29 -18.54 -42.64 -13.38
C ALA A 29 -18.48 -41.25 -12.72
N GLU A 30 -19.05 -41.07 -11.53
CA GLU A 30 -18.98 -39.81 -10.77
C GLU A 30 -17.62 -39.66 -10.11
N ASN A 31 -17.03 -40.76 -9.61
CA ASN A 31 -15.67 -40.76 -9.09
C ASN A 31 -14.65 -40.44 -10.19
N GLU A 32 -14.84 -40.96 -11.40
CA GLU A 32 -14.00 -40.63 -12.55
C GLU A 32 -14.08 -39.14 -12.90
N LYS A 33 -15.27 -38.55 -12.89
CA LYS A 33 -15.46 -37.10 -13.11
C LYS A 33 -14.80 -36.26 -12.03
N VAL A 34 -14.88 -36.66 -10.76
CA VAL A 34 -14.20 -35.98 -9.66
C VAL A 34 -12.68 -36.05 -9.83
N SER A 35 -12.13 -37.19 -10.23
CA SER A 35 -10.70 -37.32 -10.52
C SER A 35 -10.26 -36.48 -11.73
N GLN A 36 -11.05 -36.43 -12.80
CA GLN A 36 -10.78 -35.56 -13.94
C GLN A 36 -10.78 -34.08 -13.54
N LEU A 37 -11.72 -33.67 -12.69
CA LEU A 37 -11.81 -32.31 -12.17
C LEU A 37 -10.57 -31.94 -11.33
N ILE A 38 -10.15 -32.84 -10.44
CA ILE A 38 -8.95 -32.65 -9.60
C ILE A 38 -7.70 -32.50 -10.47
N ASN A 39 -7.52 -33.36 -11.46
CA ASN A 39 -6.36 -33.29 -12.37
C ASN A 39 -6.34 -31.98 -13.17
N PHE A 40 -7.50 -31.50 -13.62
CA PHE A 40 -7.60 -30.22 -14.30
C PHE A 40 -7.19 -29.05 -13.39
N PHE A 41 -7.60 -29.07 -12.12
CA PHE A 41 -7.18 -28.04 -11.16
C PHE A 41 -5.69 -28.12 -10.85
N GLU A 42 -5.10 -29.31 -10.72
CA GLU A 42 -3.66 -29.48 -10.52
C GLU A 42 -2.85 -28.98 -11.72
N GLU A 43 -3.34 -29.20 -12.95
CA GLU A 43 -2.73 -28.72 -14.18
C GLU A 43 -2.80 -27.18 -14.30
N ILE A 44 -3.93 -26.56 -13.92
CA ILE A 44 -4.06 -25.10 -13.85
C ILE A 44 -3.10 -24.51 -12.81
N ILE A 45 -3.04 -25.09 -11.60
CA ILE A 45 -2.18 -24.58 -10.52
C ILE A 45 -0.71 -24.67 -10.94
N SER A 46 -0.33 -25.76 -11.60
CA SER A 46 1.04 -25.99 -12.08
C SER A 46 1.41 -25.10 -13.26
N SER A 47 0.48 -24.88 -14.21
CA SER A 47 0.73 -24.06 -15.40
C SER A 47 0.71 -22.56 -15.11
N CYS A 48 -0.06 -22.10 -14.12
CA CYS A 48 -0.22 -20.68 -13.84
C CYS A 48 0.76 -20.10 -12.79
N ASN A 49 1.64 -20.90 -12.17
CA ASN A 49 2.51 -20.44 -11.07
C ASN A 49 1.72 -19.63 -10.01
N LEU A 50 0.45 -20.00 -9.84
CA LEU A 50 -0.54 -19.25 -9.06
C LEU A 50 -0.36 -19.71 -7.61
N ILE A 51 0.24 -18.85 -6.79
CA ILE A 51 0.22 -19.03 -5.34
C ILE A 51 -1.21 -18.74 -4.90
N ILE A 52 -2.06 -19.77 -4.88
CA ILE A 52 -3.37 -19.71 -4.24
C ILE A 52 -3.12 -19.76 -2.74
N GLU A 53 -2.91 -18.59 -2.12
CA GLU A 53 -3.11 -18.46 -0.67
C GLU A 53 -4.60 -18.70 -0.44
N ILE A 54 -4.94 -19.80 0.23
CA ILE A 54 -6.32 -20.14 0.61
C ILE A 54 -6.85 -18.98 1.45
N GLU A 55 -7.70 -18.17 0.85
CA GLU A 55 -8.53 -17.19 1.55
C GLU A 55 -9.44 -17.95 2.52
N HIS A 56 -9.40 -17.59 3.81
CA HIS A 56 -10.60 -17.69 4.64
C HIS A 56 -11.47 -16.48 4.31
N THR A 57 -12.17 -16.54 3.17
CA THR A 57 -13.22 -15.58 2.84
C THR A 57 -14.57 -16.22 3.13
N LEU A 58 -15.44 -15.43 3.79
CA LEU A 58 -16.85 -15.68 4.11
C LEU A 58 -17.16 -16.41 5.42
N ASP A 59 -16.96 -15.72 6.55
CA ASP A 59 -18.03 -15.64 7.56
C ASP A 59 -18.66 -14.25 7.41
N LEU A 60 -19.75 -14.19 6.66
CA LEU A 60 -20.73 -13.11 6.74
C LEU A 60 -21.64 -13.45 7.92
N SER A 61 -21.22 -13.12 9.14
CA SER A 61 -22.18 -12.98 10.23
C SER A 61 -22.82 -11.60 10.09
N GLU A 62 -24.10 -11.61 9.72
CA GLU A 62 -24.99 -10.46 9.75
C GLU A 62 -25.04 -9.85 11.16
N ASP A 63 -24.97 -8.52 11.19
CA ASP A 63 -25.43 -7.60 12.23
C ASP A 63 -25.12 -7.88 13.71
N GLU A 64 -24.15 -7.13 14.24
CA GLU A 64 -24.46 -6.25 15.38
C GLU A 64 -23.97 -4.83 15.10
N ASN A 65 -24.93 -3.90 15.08
CA ASN A 65 -24.68 -2.48 15.30
C ASN A 65 -23.79 -2.30 16.53
N THR A 66 -22.56 -1.87 16.31
CA THR A 66 -21.85 -1.07 17.32
C THR A 66 -21.54 0.26 16.67
N SER A 67 -22.43 1.23 16.91
CA SER A 67 -22.11 2.63 16.82
C SER A 67 -21.02 2.92 17.85
N GLU A 68 -19.76 2.79 17.45
CA GLU A 68 -18.64 3.35 18.19
C GLU A 68 -18.46 4.80 17.73
N ASP A 69 -19.38 5.65 18.19
CA ASP A 69 -19.01 6.99 18.61
C ASP A 69 -18.06 6.81 19.81
N ASP A 70 -16.77 6.64 19.55
CA ASP A 70 -15.74 6.85 20.56
C ASP A 70 -14.68 7.79 19.98
N ASP A 71 -14.97 9.05 20.24
CA ASP A 71 -14.10 10.21 20.22
C ASP A 71 -13.04 10.04 21.33
N GLU A 72 -12.17 9.02 21.20
CA GLU A 72 -10.97 8.90 22.05
C GLU A 72 -9.90 9.85 21.49
N ASN A 73 -10.05 11.10 21.91
CA ASN A 73 -9.12 12.18 21.78
C ASN A 73 -7.82 11.86 22.55
N THR A 74 -7.02 10.92 22.02
CA THR A 74 -5.60 10.81 22.38
C THR A 74 -4.87 11.93 21.67
N SER A 75 -4.91 13.10 22.31
CA SER A 75 -4.03 14.25 22.05
C SER A 75 -2.58 13.85 22.37
N GLU A 76 -2.01 12.96 21.57
CA GLU A 76 -0.57 12.88 21.37
C GLU A 76 -0.26 13.77 20.18
N SER A 77 0.30 14.94 20.48
CA SER A 77 0.73 15.97 19.54
C SER A 77 1.33 15.38 18.25
N GLU A 78 0.66 15.63 17.11
CA GLU A 78 1.10 15.26 15.76
C GLU A 78 2.52 15.78 15.42
N ASP A 79 3.07 16.69 16.21
CA ASP A 79 4.40 17.28 16.05
C ASP A 79 5.55 16.35 16.52
N GLY A 80 5.27 15.32 17.33
CA GLY A 80 6.32 14.46 17.93
C GLY A 80 6.82 13.29 17.06
N LEU A 81 5.98 12.78 16.16
CA LEU A 81 6.26 11.53 15.40
C LEU A 81 6.94 11.79 14.03
N GLU A 82 6.69 12.94 13.42
CA GLU A 82 7.43 13.42 12.24
C GLU A 82 8.93 13.61 12.58
N ASP A 83 9.22 14.11 13.78
CA ASP A 83 10.58 14.45 14.21
C ASP A 83 11.44 13.19 14.46
N PHE A 84 10.82 12.09 14.92
CA PHE A 84 11.52 10.80 15.10
C PHE A 84 11.97 10.19 13.76
N ARG A 85 11.19 10.39 12.68
CA ARG A 85 11.51 9.83 11.34
C ARG A 85 12.44 10.75 10.54
N ARG A 86 12.34 12.08 10.66
CA ARG A 86 13.34 13.03 10.09
C ARG A 86 14.72 12.85 10.73
N SER A 87 14.76 12.52 12.03
CA SER A 87 16.01 12.30 12.79
C SER A 87 16.84 11.10 12.31
N ASN A 88 16.20 10.09 11.70
CA ASN A 88 16.87 8.85 11.29
C ASN A 88 17.36 8.83 9.85
N LYS A 89 17.13 9.88 9.04
CA LYS A 89 17.81 10.00 7.75
C LYS A 89 19.30 10.01 8.00
N CYS A 90 20.02 9.05 7.42
CA CYS A 90 21.41 8.88 7.77
C CYS A 90 22.23 10.10 7.29
N LYS A 91 22.82 10.83 8.24
CA LYS A 91 23.48 12.13 8.00
C LYS A 91 24.78 12.03 7.18
N TYR A 92 25.28 10.80 7.01
CA TYR A 92 26.58 10.48 6.45
C TYR A 92 26.44 9.38 5.39
N SER A 93 27.25 9.44 4.35
CA SER A 93 27.42 8.31 3.44
C SER A 93 28.17 7.16 4.12
N LEU A 94 28.08 5.95 3.57
CA LEU A 94 28.79 4.77 4.09
C LEU A 94 30.32 4.98 4.17
N GLU A 95 30.91 5.62 3.15
CA GLU A 95 32.33 6.00 3.18
C GLU A 95 32.65 7.00 4.29
N GLN A 96 31.78 7.98 4.51
CA GLN A 96 31.96 8.95 5.58
C GLN A 96 31.87 8.28 6.95
N MET A 97 30.94 7.33 7.12
CA MET A 97 30.83 6.53 8.33
C MET A 97 32.11 5.74 8.63
N GLN A 98 32.69 5.08 7.61
CA GLN A 98 33.97 4.37 7.75
C GLN A 98 35.09 5.32 8.17
N LYS A 99 35.24 6.47 7.50
CA LYS A 99 36.23 7.50 7.85
C LYS A 99 36.08 8.02 9.29
N ILE A 100 34.84 8.22 9.75
CA ILE A 100 34.54 8.63 11.13
C ILE A 100 35.03 7.56 12.12
N VAL A 101 34.72 6.30 11.85
CA VAL A 101 35.12 5.19 12.73
C VAL A 101 36.64 5.02 12.74
N ASP A 102 37.31 5.12 11.61
CA ASP A 102 38.77 4.99 11.54
C ASP A 102 39.49 6.12 12.27
N LYS A 103 39.03 7.37 12.11
CA LYS A 103 39.56 8.50 12.88
C LYS A 103 39.28 8.36 14.38
N SER A 104 38.13 7.81 14.77
CA SER A 104 37.81 7.56 16.18
C SER A 104 38.74 6.52 16.83
N LYS A 105 39.27 5.55 16.07
CA LYS A 105 40.19 4.53 16.58
C LYS A 105 41.59 5.08 16.86
N LYS A 106 42.01 6.16 16.19
CA LYS A 106 43.35 6.78 16.33
C LYS A 106 43.56 7.57 17.65
N LYS A 107 42.91 7.17 18.75
CA LYS A 107 42.92 7.84 20.08
C LYS A 107 42.54 9.33 20.04
N MET A 108 41.78 9.77 19.04
CA MET A 108 41.37 11.16 18.92
C MET A 108 40.23 11.48 19.90
N SER A 109 40.27 12.64 20.55
CA SER A 109 39.19 13.08 21.45
C SER A 109 37.88 13.30 20.67
N PHE A 110 36.74 13.14 21.35
CA PHE A 110 35.44 13.39 20.72
C PHE A 110 35.30 14.84 20.24
N ASN A 111 35.83 15.82 20.98
CA ASN A 111 35.77 17.23 20.57
C ASN A 111 36.55 17.46 19.28
N SER A 112 37.75 16.89 19.14
CA SER A 112 38.51 16.92 17.90
C SER A 112 37.75 16.23 16.75
N LEU A 113 37.06 15.11 17.01
CA LEU A 113 36.21 14.44 16.03
C LEU A 113 35.02 15.30 15.59
N LYS A 114 34.37 15.98 16.53
CA LYS A 114 33.27 16.92 16.30
C LYS A 114 33.70 18.12 15.47
N HIS A 115 34.91 18.64 15.66
CA HIS A 115 35.45 19.71 14.82
C HIS A 115 35.61 19.27 13.35
N HIS A 116 36.04 18.02 13.10
CA HIS A 116 36.11 17.49 11.74
C HIS A 116 34.75 17.15 11.13
N TYR A 117 33.78 16.76 11.97
CA TYR A 117 32.45 16.35 11.55
C TYR A 117 31.40 17.10 12.35
N THR A 118 31.11 18.33 11.93
CA THR A 118 30.21 19.27 12.63
C THR A 118 28.80 18.73 12.87
N LYS A 119 28.36 17.78 12.03
CA LYS A 119 27.07 17.09 12.16
C LYS A 119 27.03 16.06 13.31
N LEU A 120 28.18 15.68 13.89
CA LEU A 120 28.26 14.77 15.04
C LEU A 120 27.97 15.58 16.30
N LYS A 121 26.82 15.33 16.92
CA LYS A 121 26.39 16.02 18.15
C LYS A 121 26.89 15.28 19.39
N ASN A 122 26.74 13.95 19.41
CA ASN A 122 26.91 13.15 20.62
C ASN A 122 27.93 12.01 20.43
N PRO A 123 28.72 11.65 21.46
CA PRO A 123 29.69 10.55 21.38
C PRO A 123 29.03 9.19 21.10
N THR A 124 27.77 9.02 21.55
CA THR A 124 26.96 7.83 21.27
C THR A 124 26.69 7.63 19.78
N GLU A 125 26.72 8.68 18.96
CA GLU A 125 26.53 8.55 17.51
C GLU A 125 27.67 7.74 16.88
N VAL A 126 28.91 7.86 17.37
CA VAL A 126 30.04 7.05 16.86
C VAL A 126 29.80 5.56 17.10
N SER A 127 29.29 5.19 18.28
CA SER A 127 28.92 3.80 18.58
C SER A 127 27.77 3.31 17.70
N ARG A 128 26.77 4.16 17.43
CA ARG A 128 25.68 3.82 16.48
C ARG A 128 26.21 3.60 15.06
N ILE A 129 27.11 4.46 14.59
CA ILE A 129 27.73 4.34 13.26
C ILE A 129 28.50 3.02 13.17
N ARG A 130 29.28 2.64 14.18
CA ARG A 130 29.97 1.33 14.21
C ARG A 130 29.00 0.17 14.06
N ARG A 131 27.85 0.24 14.75
CA ARG A 131 26.79 -0.78 14.64
C ARG A 131 26.18 -0.83 13.24
N TYR A 132 25.97 0.31 12.58
CA TYR A 132 25.48 0.33 11.19
C TYR A 132 26.47 -0.27 10.21
N ILE A 133 27.77 0.01 10.35
CA ILE A 133 28.81 -0.62 9.53
C ILE A 133 28.82 -2.14 9.75
N ALA A 134 28.72 -2.61 11.00
CA ALA A 134 28.68 -4.03 11.31
C ALA A 134 27.43 -4.73 10.75
N LYS A 135 26.28 -4.04 10.73
CA LYS A 135 25.04 -4.53 10.13
C LYS A 135 25.01 -4.41 8.59
N GLY A 136 25.94 -3.66 8.00
CA GLY A 136 26.03 -3.41 6.55
C GLY A 136 24.98 -2.44 5.98
N ALA A 137 23.99 -2.03 6.77
CA ALA A 137 22.95 -1.08 6.38
C ALA A 137 22.43 -0.34 7.61
N THR A 138 21.93 0.86 7.37
CA THR A 138 21.20 1.63 8.38
C THR A 138 19.77 1.11 8.52
N ASP A 139 19.18 1.26 9.70
CA ASP A 139 17.79 0.85 9.90
C ASP A 139 16.87 1.65 8.94
N PHE A 140 17.17 2.93 8.70
CA PHE A 140 16.46 3.78 7.73
C PHE A 140 16.47 3.21 6.31
N GLU A 141 17.63 2.82 5.79
CA GLU A 141 17.72 2.19 4.45
C GLU A 141 16.87 0.92 4.38
N LYS A 142 16.85 0.13 5.45
CA LYS A 142 15.97 -1.06 5.53
C LYS A 142 14.49 -0.68 5.48
N TYR A 143 14.08 0.37 6.19
CA TYR A 143 12.71 0.89 6.13
C TYR A 143 12.33 1.35 4.71
N GLU A 144 13.24 2.03 4.03
CA GLU A 144 13.03 2.50 2.66
C GLU A 144 12.88 1.33 1.68
N LEU A 145 13.69 0.28 1.83
CA LEU A 145 13.57 -0.95 1.04
C LEU A 145 12.20 -1.64 1.24
N ILE A 146 11.70 -1.67 2.48
CA ILE A 146 10.35 -2.20 2.77
C ILE A 146 9.30 -1.34 2.07
N LYS A 147 9.39 -0.02 2.22
CA LYS A 147 8.46 0.94 1.60
C LYS A 147 8.40 0.79 0.08
N ASP A 148 9.54 0.69 -0.57
CA ASP A 148 9.61 0.54 -2.03
C ASP A 148 9.09 -0.82 -2.51
N PHE A 149 9.34 -1.88 -1.75
CA PHE A 149 8.78 -3.20 -2.04
C PHE A 149 7.25 -3.19 -1.99
N VAL A 150 6.68 -2.65 -0.92
CA VAL A 150 5.22 -2.56 -0.73
C VAL A 150 4.62 -1.70 -1.83
N TRP A 151 5.25 -0.59 -2.20
CA TRP A 151 4.80 0.26 -3.30
C TRP A 151 4.76 -0.47 -4.64
N LYS A 152 5.80 -1.25 -4.97
CA LYS A 152 5.82 -2.06 -6.21
C LYS A 152 4.70 -3.11 -6.21
N LYS A 153 4.46 -3.77 -5.07
CA LYS A 153 3.35 -4.72 -4.92
C LYS A 153 1.98 -4.04 -5.07
N PHE A 154 1.83 -2.86 -4.49
CA PHE A 154 0.62 -2.06 -4.64
C PHE A 154 0.36 -1.71 -6.11
N GLN A 155 1.36 -1.15 -6.80
CA GLN A 155 1.25 -0.83 -8.23
C GLN A 155 0.86 -2.05 -9.07
N LEU A 156 1.48 -3.21 -8.83
CA LEU A 156 1.14 -4.45 -9.50
C LEU A 156 -0.32 -4.86 -9.26
N GLY A 157 -0.81 -4.75 -8.02
CA GLY A 157 -2.20 -5.07 -7.69
C GLY A 157 -3.18 -4.10 -8.34
N THR A 158 -2.85 -2.81 -8.36
CA THR A 158 -3.64 -1.78 -9.05
C THR A 158 -3.68 -2.00 -10.56
N SER A 159 -2.57 -2.36 -11.20
CA SER A 159 -2.55 -2.72 -12.63
C SER A 159 -3.41 -3.94 -12.96
N LYS A 160 -3.68 -4.79 -11.97
CA LYS A 160 -4.57 -5.96 -12.08
C LYS A 160 -6.00 -5.66 -11.62
N TYR A 161 -6.31 -4.41 -11.29
CA TYR A 161 -7.62 -3.99 -10.77
C TYR A 161 -8.07 -4.76 -9.52
N LEU A 162 -7.10 -5.19 -8.69
CA LEU A 162 -7.40 -5.88 -7.43
C LEU A 162 -7.72 -4.86 -6.33
N PRO A 163 -8.76 -5.10 -5.52
CA PRO A 163 -9.00 -4.30 -4.33
C PRO A 163 -7.92 -4.60 -3.29
N ILE A 164 -7.12 -3.61 -2.93
CA ILE A 164 -6.03 -3.74 -1.96
C ILE A 164 -6.47 -3.10 -0.65
N LYS A 165 -6.41 -3.85 0.45
CA LYS A 165 -6.75 -3.37 1.79
C LYS A 165 -5.50 -3.03 2.60
N ASP A 166 -5.71 -2.36 3.74
CA ASP A 166 -4.62 -2.02 4.65
C ASP A 166 -4.00 -3.30 5.27
N GLU A 167 -4.76 -4.39 5.41
CA GLU A 167 -4.22 -5.70 5.82
C GLU A 167 -3.18 -6.24 4.82
N ASP A 168 -3.36 -6.00 3.52
CA ASP A 168 -2.42 -6.46 2.49
C ASP A 168 -1.11 -5.69 2.57
N LEU A 169 -1.20 -4.36 2.75
CA LEU A 169 -0.03 -3.50 2.97
C LEU A 169 0.74 -3.93 4.22
N LYS A 170 0.02 -4.29 5.29
CA LYS A 170 0.58 -4.84 6.53
C LYS A 170 1.27 -6.18 6.28
N ARG A 171 0.62 -7.09 5.54
CA ARG A 171 1.18 -8.41 5.22
C ARG A 171 2.47 -8.28 4.41
N TRP A 172 2.47 -7.50 3.34
CA TRP A 172 3.65 -7.32 2.48
C TRP A 172 4.82 -6.66 3.21
N SER A 173 4.54 -5.66 4.06
CA SER A 173 5.58 -4.99 4.84
C SER A 173 6.22 -5.91 5.88
N LEU A 174 5.42 -6.70 6.60
CA LEU A 174 5.91 -7.69 7.57
C LEU A 174 6.69 -8.82 6.88
N GLN A 175 6.22 -9.30 5.73
CA GLN A 175 6.95 -10.28 4.93
C GLN A 175 8.33 -9.75 4.56
N LYS A 176 8.40 -8.52 4.03
CA LYS A 176 9.67 -7.94 3.60
C LYS A 176 10.62 -7.64 4.77
N SER A 177 10.06 -7.23 5.91
CA SER A 177 10.83 -7.03 7.13
C SER A 177 11.54 -8.30 7.60
N LYS A 178 10.84 -9.45 7.56
CA LYS A 178 11.42 -10.74 7.92
C LYS A 178 12.58 -11.12 7.00
N GLU A 179 12.44 -10.88 5.69
CA GLU A 179 13.53 -11.11 4.72
C GLU A 179 14.77 -10.25 5.02
N ILE A 180 14.57 -8.97 5.37
CA ILE A 180 15.64 -7.99 5.64
C ILE A 180 16.20 -8.10 7.07
N LYS A 181 15.57 -8.95 7.91
CA LYS A 181 15.91 -9.15 9.33
C LYS A 181 15.91 -7.83 10.11
N LEU A 182 14.82 -7.08 10.01
CA LEU A 182 14.61 -5.88 10.83
C LEU A 182 13.78 -6.24 12.08
N GLU A 183 14.47 -6.56 13.17
CA GLU A 183 13.87 -7.13 14.40
C GLU A 183 12.79 -6.24 15.03
N ASN A 184 12.95 -4.91 14.96
CA ASN A 184 12.07 -3.95 15.64
C ASN A 184 11.02 -3.33 14.70
N PHE A 185 10.83 -3.90 13.51
CA PHE A 185 9.83 -3.38 12.58
C PHE A 185 8.45 -3.91 12.92
N THR A 186 7.53 -2.99 13.21
CA THR A 186 6.12 -3.31 13.38
C THR A 186 5.32 -2.50 12.36
N ALA A 187 4.51 -3.19 11.56
CA ALA A 187 3.55 -2.57 10.65
C ALA A 187 2.32 -2.10 11.44
N VAL A 188 2.52 -1.10 12.30
CA VAL A 188 1.47 -0.41 13.08
C VAL A 188 0.61 0.43 12.13
N HIS A 189 -0.63 0.72 12.51
CA HIS A 189 -1.55 1.59 11.78
C HIS A 189 -0.90 2.90 11.34
N GLU A 190 -0.14 3.56 12.22
CA GLU A 190 0.55 4.81 11.90
C GLU A 190 1.60 4.65 10.78
N TRP A 191 2.25 3.48 10.68
CA TRP A 191 3.15 3.23 9.55
C TRP A 191 2.40 3.17 8.22
N ILE A 192 1.22 2.54 8.20
CA ILE A 192 0.36 2.42 7.01
C ILE A 192 -0.19 3.80 6.62
N ARG A 193 -0.70 4.58 7.59
CA ARG A 193 -1.15 5.96 7.38
C ARG A 193 -0.06 6.80 6.70
N GLN A 194 1.15 6.79 7.25
CA GLN A 194 2.29 7.52 6.71
C GLN A 194 2.73 7.01 5.34
N PHE A 195 2.66 5.69 5.12
CA PHE A 195 2.91 5.10 3.80
C PHE A 195 1.93 5.66 2.76
N LYS A 196 0.63 5.65 3.07
CA LYS A 196 -0.45 6.14 2.21
C LYS A 196 -0.30 7.63 1.91
N ILE A 197 -0.08 8.46 2.92
CA ILE A 197 0.20 9.90 2.75
C ILE A 197 1.41 10.10 1.81
N SER A 198 2.51 9.39 2.07
CA SER A 198 3.75 9.59 1.30
C SER A 198 3.67 9.16 -0.17
N LYS A 199 2.72 8.28 -0.51
CA LYS A 199 2.47 7.81 -1.88
C LYS A 199 1.18 8.37 -2.47
N ASN A 200 0.55 9.32 -1.76
CA ASN A 200 -0.73 9.94 -2.10
C ASN A 200 -1.83 8.90 -2.42
N ILE A 201 -1.91 7.86 -1.59
CA ILE A 201 -2.93 6.81 -1.67
C ILE A 201 -4.08 7.23 -0.75
N SER A 202 -5.26 7.39 -1.33
CA SER A 202 -6.49 7.62 -0.58
C SER A 202 -7.35 6.36 -0.55
N SER A 203 -8.01 6.11 0.58
CA SER A 203 -9.09 5.14 0.63
C SER A 203 -10.34 5.79 0.03
N HIS A 204 -10.76 5.34 -1.14
CA HIS A 204 -12.05 5.71 -1.69
C HIS A 204 -12.92 4.47 -1.81
N LYS A 205 -14.14 4.56 -1.25
CA LYS A 205 -15.19 3.59 -1.53
C LYS A 205 -15.46 3.66 -3.04
N ILE A 206 -15.41 2.52 -3.71
CA ILE A 206 -15.87 2.42 -5.10
C ILE A 206 -17.40 2.55 -5.05
N THR A 207 -17.91 3.73 -5.39
CA THR A 207 -19.35 4.04 -5.34
C THR A 207 -20.05 3.72 -6.66
N GLN A 208 -19.32 3.75 -7.77
CA GLN A 208 -19.86 3.53 -9.10
C GLN A 208 -18.86 2.73 -9.93
N VAL A 209 -19.34 1.66 -10.59
CA VAL A 209 -18.56 0.92 -11.58
C VAL A 209 -18.71 1.66 -12.90
N VAL A 210 -17.66 2.39 -13.28
CA VAL A 210 -17.65 3.18 -14.50
C VAL A 210 -17.13 2.31 -15.64
N SER A 211 -17.92 2.11 -16.69
CA SER A 211 -17.51 1.33 -17.86
C SER A 211 -16.46 2.10 -18.69
N SER A 212 -15.57 1.37 -19.37
CA SER A 212 -14.47 1.93 -20.20
C SER A 212 -14.91 3.01 -21.20
N LYS A 213 -16.16 3.01 -21.68
CA LYS A 213 -16.70 4.09 -22.54
C LYS A 213 -16.57 5.48 -21.90
N TYR A 214 -16.74 5.56 -20.59
CA TYR A 214 -16.73 6.82 -19.84
C TYR A 214 -15.32 7.44 -19.72
N GLU A 215 -14.26 6.63 -19.80
CA GLU A 215 -12.87 7.13 -19.77
C GLU A 215 -12.51 7.79 -21.11
N THR A 216 -12.93 7.19 -22.23
CA THR A 216 -12.78 7.75 -23.57
C THR A 216 -13.52 9.09 -23.68
N ASP A 217 -14.73 9.17 -23.13
CA ASP A 217 -15.53 10.40 -23.11
C ASP A 217 -14.88 11.47 -22.21
N ASN A 218 -14.32 11.12 -21.05
CA ASN A 218 -13.61 12.09 -20.20
C ASN A 218 -12.32 12.63 -20.83
N ASN A 219 -11.56 11.78 -21.53
CA ASN A 219 -10.38 12.22 -22.26
C ASN A 219 -10.77 13.17 -23.40
N LYS A 220 -11.85 12.85 -24.12
CA LYS A 220 -12.42 13.74 -25.14
C LYS A 220 -12.91 15.07 -24.55
N ILE A 221 -13.59 15.06 -23.41
CA ILE A 221 -14.03 16.27 -22.69
C ILE A 221 -12.83 17.11 -22.20
N LYS A 222 -11.73 16.50 -21.77
CA LYS A 222 -10.51 17.23 -21.38
C LYS A 222 -9.75 17.81 -22.58
N GLU A 223 -9.83 17.16 -23.74
CA GLU A 223 -9.29 17.68 -25.00
C GLU A 223 -10.12 18.84 -25.52
N GLU A 224 -11.45 18.71 -25.50
CA GLU A 224 -12.41 19.76 -25.91
C GLU A 224 -12.49 20.91 -24.87
N GLY A 225 -12.23 20.63 -23.59
CA GLY A 225 -12.19 21.62 -22.51
C GLY A 225 -10.94 22.52 -22.51
N ARG A 226 -10.01 22.32 -23.46
CA ARG A 226 -8.85 23.22 -23.69
C ARG A 226 -9.19 24.46 -24.52
N ASP A 227 -10.46 24.69 -24.80
CA ASP A 227 -10.98 25.81 -25.59
C ASP A 227 -10.94 27.20 -24.89
N PHE A 228 -10.19 27.37 -23.80
CA PHE A 228 -9.82 28.70 -23.35
C PHE A 228 -8.62 29.18 -24.14
N GLU A 229 -8.88 29.89 -25.24
CA GLU A 229 -7.84 30.57 -25.99
C GLU A 229 -7.11 31.57 -25.07
N PRO A 230 -5.77 31.69 -25.16
CA PRO A 230 -4.96 32.54 -24.29
C PRO A 230 -5.34 34.03 -24.33
N ASN A 231 -6.18 34.42 -25.29
CA ASN A 231 -6.73 35.76 -25.46
C ASN A 231 -7.97 36.02 -24.59
N GLY A 232 -8.33 35.11 -23.68
CA GLY A 232 -9.51 35.25 -22.80
C GLY A 232 -10.84 35.13 -23.55
N THR A 233 -10.84 34.59 -24.77
CA THR A 233 -12.04 34.45 -25.59
C THR A 233 -12.62 33.05 -25.42
N PHE A 234 -13.92 32.97 -25.10
CA PHE A 234 -14.62 31.70 -24.97
C PHE A 234 -14.63 30.94 -26.30
N GLY A 235 -14.34 29.64 -26.24
CA GLY A 235 -14.39 28.73 -27.38
C GLY A 235 -15.74 28.63 -28.06
N ALA A 236 -15.75 28.05 -29.26
CA ALA A 236 -16.93 27.96 -30.12
C ALA A 236 -18.11 27.23 -29.46
N THR A 237 -17.83 26.23 -28.63
CA THR A 237 -18.85 25.45 -27.90
C THR A 237 -19.51 26.28 -26.81
N VAL A 238 -18.72 27.00 -26.01
CA VAL A 238 -19.21 27.90 -24.95
C VAL A 238 -20.03 29.05 -25.57
N LYS A 239 -19.57 29.63 -26.68
CA LYS A 239 -20.34 30.64 -27.44
C LYS A 239 -21.69 30.11 -27.92
N LYS A 240 -21.74 28.87 -28.40
CA LYS A 240 -22.97 28.25 -28.89
C LYS A 240 -23.96 27.86 -27.79
N THR A 241 -23.54 27.63 -26.55
CA THR A 241 -24.44 27.16 -25.49
C THR A 241 -24.81 28.26 -24.49
N LEU A 242 -23.84 29.10 -24.09
CA LEU A 242 -24.02 30.11 -23.04
C LEU A 242 -24.47 31.48 -23.56
N PHE A 243 -24.15 31.82 -24.81
CA PHE A 243 -24.40 33.17 -25.36
C PHE A 243 -25.46 33.20 -26.46
N GLN A 244 -26.40 32.25 -26.43
CA GLN A 244 -27.60 32.33 -27.27
C GLN A 244 -28.55 33.40 -26.73
N PRO A 245 -29.31 34.11 -27.60
CA PRO A 245 -30.22 35.17 -27.18
C PRO A 245 -31.30 34.66 -26.20
N GLU A 246 -31.64 33.37 -26.28
CA GLU A 246 -32.60 32.70 -25.39
C GLU A 246 -32.08 32.56 -23.94
N ASN A 247 -30.76 32.56 -23.75
CA ASN A 247 -30.10 32.33 -22.45
C ASN A 247 -29.47 33.59 -21.85
N LEU A 248 -29.59 34.75 -22.51
CA LEU A 248 -29.01 36.02 -22.08
C LEU A 248 -30.08 36.89 -21.42
N LEU A 249 -30.16 36.83 -20.09
CA LEU A 249 -30.97 37.74 -19.28
C LEU A 249 -30.12 38.94 -18.84
N VAL A 250 -30.29 40.08 -19.51
CA VAL A 250 -29.65 41.34 -19.11
C VAL A 250 -30.58 42.08 -18.16
N GLN A 251 -30.26 42.08 -16.86
CA GLN A 251 -30.95 42.94 -15.91
C GLN A 251 -30.27 44.31 -15.87
N CYS A 252 -30.92 45.32 -16.45
CA CYS A 252 -30.46 46.71 -16.43
C CYS A 252 -31.12 47.46 -15.27
N THR A 253 -30.38 47.80 -14.23
CA THR A 253 -30.82 48.76 -13.22
C THR A 253 -30.38 50.16 -13.69
N ASN A 254 -31.30 50.90 -14.30
CA ASN A 254 -31.17 52.31 -14.73
C ASN A 254 -30.38 52.60 -16.02
N SER A 255 -30.79 52.04 -17.15
CA SER A 255 -30.49 52.69 -18.43
C SER A 255 -31.68 52.59 -19.37
N GLY A 256 -32.06 53.69 -20.02
CA GLY A 256 -33.16 53.76 -20.99
C GLY A 256 -32.84 53.04 -22.30
N LYS A 257 -32.63 51.72 -22.21
CA LYS A 257 -32.73 50.75 -23.29
C LYS A 257 -33.73 49.70 -22.88
#